data_AF-A0A330KZV9-F1
#
_entry.id   AF-A0A330KZV9-F1
#
_cell.length_a   1.000
_cell.length_b   1.000
_cell.length_c   1.000
_cell.angle_alpha   90.00
_cell.angle_beta   90.00
_cell.angle_gamma   90.00
#
_symmetry.space_group_name_H-M   'P 1'
#
loop_
_entity.id
_entity.type
_entity.pdbx_description
1 polymer ?
#
loop_
_entity_poly.entity_id
_entity_poly.type
_entity_poly.pdbx_seq_one_letter_code
_entity_poly.pdbx_strand_id
1 'polypeptide(L)'
;MRQTQLGLTLIFLLVMSCIAWAGKAGMGAQASALNDMQQEIVNILSRLKFQLADQSKFCRQFLADFRTQNKINYVKPIVVANDYSDAAFDTYKQKCPKLEFRKRVLLHPKIADDVKSLPAEEMEKYGDVYVGTTNFKLYKVDINNNPSDGDEFIFYHEKFLHVSSGGQEALQEPGKDDYDNRGAYLVINFHDCRVSDGLEVDGLRQFSTVPDYSDIINYKGRNYIFDLYPAGGADTYSLDIWEYNKKRTRMGAICIIHPTVSKSHDEK
;
A
#
# COMPACT_ATOMS: atom_id res chain seq x y z
N MET A 1 -0.24 14.79 63.50
CA MET A 1 0.49 14.66 62.21
C MET A 1 -0.41 13.99 61.19
N ARG A 2 -1.08 14.77 60.33
CA ARG A 2 -1.90 14.31 59.19
C ARG A 2 -1.81 15.37 58.09
N GLN A 3 -0.85 15.22 57.19
CA GLN A 3 -0.73 16.03 55.97
C GLN A 3 0.32 15.36 55.08
N THR A 4 -0.09 14.60 54.06
CA THR A 4 0.71 14.18 52.88
C THR A 4 -0.03 13.14 52.01
N GLN A 5 -1.26 13.43 51.56
CA GLN A 5 -1.92 12.57 50.54
C GLN A 5 -2.68 13.31 49.43
N LEU A 6 -2.57 14.63 49.33
CA LEU A 6 -3.26 15.41 48.27
C LEU A 6 -2.40 15.76 47.05
N GLY A 7 -1.10 15.42 47.04
CA GLY A 7 -0.17 15.83 45.98
C GLY A 7 -0.09 14.92 44.76
N LEU A 8 -0.49 13.64 44.86
CA LEU A 8 -0.23 12.65 43.79
C LEU A 8 -1.33 12.59 42.72
N THR A 9 -2.56 13.00 43.03
CA THR A 9 -3.70 12.88 42.10
C THR A 9 -3.70 13.95 41.01
N LEU A 10 -3.04 15.10 41.23
CA LEU A 10 -3.02 16.20 40.27
C LEU A 10 -2.02 15.98 39.12
N ILE A 11 -0.95 15.20 39.35
CA ILE A 11 0.08 14.92 38.32
C ILE A 11 -0.45 13.90 37.29
N PHE A 12 -1.30 12.96 37.69
CA PHE A 12 -1.88 11.97 36.78
C PHE A 12 -2.86 12.57 35.76
N LEU A 13 -3.54 13.68 36.10
CA LEU A 13 -4.47 14.37 35.20
C LEU A 13 -3.79 15.28 34.17
N LEU A 14 -2.57 15.74 34.43
CA LEU A 14 -1.79 16.58 33.50
C LEU A 14 -1.02 15.77 32.45
N VAL A 15 -0.66 14.51 32.75
CA VAL A 15 0.01 13.64 31.76
C VAL A 15 -0.99 13.05 30.74
N MET A 16 -2.25 12.83 31.13
CA MET A 16 -3.28 12.32 30.20
C MET A 16 -3.79 13.35 29.18
N SER A 17 -3.67 14.65 29.46
CA SER A 17 -4.13 15.70 28.53
C SER A 17 -3.13 15.99 27.41
N CYS A 18 -1.84 15.65 27.56
CA CYS A 18 -0.86 15.78 26.48
C CYS A 18 -0.98 14.68 25.40
N ILE A 19 -1.47 13.48 25.75
CA ILE A 19 -1.62 12.37 24.78
C ILE A 19 -2.79 12.62 23.82
N ALA A 20 -3.80 13.40 24.22
CA ALA A 20 -4.97 13.66 23.39
C ALA A 20 -4.76 14.72 22.28
N TRP A 21 -3.69 15.51 22.33
CA TRP A 21 -3.46 16.59 21.36
C TRP A 21 -2.62 16.16 20.14
N ALA A 22 -1.75 15.16 20.29
CA ALA A 22 -0.94 14.66 19.17
C ALA A 22 -1.77 13.96 18.07
N GLY A 23 -2.94 13.40 18.40
CA GLY A 23 -3.81 12.72 17.43
C GLY A 23 -4.63 13.64 16.52
N LYS A 24 -4.95 14.87 16.94
CA LYS A 24 -5.85 15.75 16.16
C LYS A 24 -5.17 16.50 15.03
N ALA A 25 -3.89 16.88 15.19
CA ALA A 25 -3.15 17.57 14.14
C ALA A 25 -2.87 16.65 12.92
N GLY A 26 -2.64 15.35 13.14
CA GLY A 26 -2.42 14.38 12.07
C GLY A 26 -3.68 14.06 11.26
N MET A 27 -4.86 14.03 11.89
CA MET A 27 -6.11 13.69 11.20
C MET A 27 -6.56 14.75 10.18
N GLY A 28 -6.27 16.04 10.44
CA GLY A 28 -6.61 17.13 9.52
C GLY A 28 -5.79 17.12 8.23
N ALA A 29 -4.47 16.91 8.36
CA ALA A 29 -3.57 16.81 7.20
C ALA A 29 -3.91 15.61 6.30
N GLN A 30 -4.23 14.46 6.91
CA GLN A 30 -4.61 13.26 6.18
C GLN A 30 -5.93 13.42 5.41
N ALA A 31 -6.92 14.09 6.01
CA ALA A 31 -8.20 14.35 5.34
C ALA A 31 -8.04 15.31 4.15
N SER A 32 -7.19 16.33 4.27
CA SER A 32 -6.87 17.23 3.15
C SER A 32 -6.20 16.47 2.00
N ALA A 33 -5.13 15.71 2.30
CA ALA A 33 -4.39 14.96 1.28
C ALA A 33 -5.27 13.96 0.53
N LEU A 34 -6.21 13.31 1.23
CA LEU A 34 -7.16 12.39 0.59
C LEU A 34 -8.11 13.12 -0.37
N ASN A 35 -8.64 14.29 0.03
CA ASN A 35 -9.51 15.08 -0.83
C ASN A 35 -8.77 15.61 -2.06
N ASP A 36 -7.52 16.05 -1.88
CA ASP A 36 -6.66 16.53 -2.97
C ASP A 36 -6.41 15.39 -3.98
N MET A 37 -6.05 14.20 -3.50
CA MET A 37 -5.87 13.00 -4.32
C MET A 37 -7.15 12.62 -5.09
N GLN A 38 -8.32 12.64 -4.42
CA GLN A 38 -9.60 12.35 -5.09
C GLN A 38 -9.91 13.35 -6.20
N GLN A 39 -9.67 14.64 -5.97
CA GLN A 39 -9.90 15.68 -6.96
C GLN A 39 -8.94 15.55 -8.14
N GLU A 40 -7.67 15.22 -7.88
CA GLU A 40 -6.68 14.94 -8.93
C GLU A 40 -7.07 13.72 -9.76
N ILE A 41 -7.52 12.63 -9.14
CA ILE A 41 -8.05 11.45 -9.85
C ILE A 41 -9.21 11.85 -10.76
N VAL A 42 -10.20 12.60 -10.27
CA VAL A 42 -11.32 13.09 -11.10
C VAL A 42 -10.79 13.91 -12.27
N ASN A 43 -9.85 14.81 -12.03
CA ASN A 43 -9.26 15.66 -13.07
C ASN A 43 -8.54 14.82 -14.14
N ILE A 44 -7.73 13.85 -13.74
CA ILE A 44 -7.04 12.91 -14.64
C ILE A 44 -8.09 12.14 -15.47
N LEU A 45 -9.02 11.47 -14.81
CA LEU A 45 -9.97 10.57 -15.48
C LEU A 45 -10.98 11.31 -16.39
N SER A 46 -11.22 12.61 -16.15
CA SER A 46 -12.09 13.46 -16.98
C SER A 46 -11.51 13.76 -18.36
N ARG A 47 -10.18 13.75 -18.49
CA ARG A 47 -9.45 14.06 -19.73
C ARG A 47 -9.20 12.82 -20.58
N LEU A 48 -9.33 11.63 -19.99
CA LEU A 48 -8.92 10.37 -20.59
C LEU A 48 -10.07 9.65 -21.28
N LYS A 49 -9.77 9.12 -22.48
CA LYS A 49 -10.59 8.10 -23.15
C LYS A 49 -10.01 6.74 -22.83
N PHE A 50 -10.78 5.90 -22.14
CA PHE A 50 -10.36 4.54 -21.80
C PHE A 50 -10.94 3.54 -22.80
N GLN A 51 -10.11 2.58 -23.20
CA GLN A 51 -10.57 1.31 -23.75
C GLN A 51 -10.43 0.27 -22.64
N LEU A 52 -11.57 -0.30 -22.24
CA LEU A 52 -11.55 -1.40 -21.29
C LEU A 52 -11.06 -2.66 -22.01
N ALA A 53 -9.95 -3.23 -21.55
CA ALA A 53 -9.51 -4.54 -22.00
C ALA A 53 -10.54 -5.60 -21.59
N ASP A 54 -11.11 -5.49 -20.39
CA ASP A 54 -12.25 -6.28 -19.93
C ASP A 54 -13.58 -5.49 -20.04
N GLN A 55 -14.45 -5.97 -20.93
CA GLN A 55 -15.81 -5.46 -21.12
C GLN A 55 -16.82 -6.10 -20.15
N SER A 56 -16.39 -6.56 -18.98
CA SER A 56 -17.32 -7.02 -17.95
C SER A 56 -18.21 -5.87 -17.46
N LYS A 57 -19.43 -6.22 -17.04
CA LYS A 57 -20.38 -5.24 -16.45
C LYS A 57 -19.78 -4.56 -15.22
N PHE A 58 -18.95 -5.29 -14.47
CA PHE A 58 -18.25 -4.75 -13.30
C PHE A 58 -17.26 -3.65 -13.71
N CYS A 59 -16.30 -3.91 -14.60
CA CYS A 59 -15.27 -2.93 -14.95
C CYS A 59 -15.85 -1.64 -15.56
N ARG A 60 -16.88 -1.76 -16.43
CA ARG A 60 -17.62 -0.60 -16.95
C ARG A 60 -18.24 0.25 -15.86
N GLN A 61 -18.96 -0.40 -14.93
CA GLN A 61 -19.67 0.31 -13.87
C GLN A 61 -18.70 0.90 -12.84
N PHE A 62 -17.65 0.16 -12.48
CA PHE A 62 -16.59 0.63 -11.61
C PHE A 62 -15.95 1.88 -12.19
N LEU A 63 -15.51 1.86 -13.46
CA LEU A 63 -14.87 3.03 -14.09
C LEU A 63 -15.80 4.25 -14.11
N ALA A 64 -17.08 4.06 -14.41
CA ALA A 64 -18.06 5.16 -14.41
C ALA A 64 -18.23 5.79 -13.02
N ASP A 65 -18.35 4.96 -11.98
CA ASP A 65 -18.45 5.40 -10.59
C ASP A 65 -17.13 6.05 -10.12
N PHE A 66 -15.97 5.44 -10.41
CA PHE A 66 -14.64 5.91 -10.03
C PHE A 66 -14.29 7.27 -10.67
N ARG A 67 -14.69 7.50 -11.93
CA ARG A 67 -14.55 8.81 -12.61
C ARG A 67 -15.20 9.98 -11.87
N THR A 68 -16.24 9.69 -11.10
CA THR A 68 -16.99 10.70 -10.33
C THR A 68 -16.77 10.54 -8.83
N GLN A 69 -15.89 9.62 -8.43
CA GLN A 69 -15.68 9.18 -7.04
C GLN A 69 -16.99 8.77 -6.33
N ASN A 70 -18.02 8.42 -7.11
CA ASN A 70 -19.33 8.03 -6.59
C ASN A 70 -19.27 6.63 -5.98
N LYS A 71 -19.73 6.48 -4.73
CA LYS A 71 -19.74 5.20 -3.99
C LYS A 71 -18.34 4.58 -3.79
N ILE A 72 -17.28 5.37 -3.94
CA ILE A 72 -15.91 4.97 -3.64
C ILE A 72 -15.60 5.45 -2.22
N ASN A 73 -15.40 4.51 -1.29
CA ASN A 73 -15.02 4.84 0.07
C ASN A 73 -13.58 4.42 0.30
N TYR A 74 -12.68 5.35 0.56
CA TYR A 74 -11.29 5.03 0.84
C TYR A 74 -11.16 4.45 2.24
N VAL A 75 -10.47 3.32 2.35
CA VAL A 75 -10.18 2.68 3.63
C VAL A 75 -9.08 3.49 4.30
N LYS A 76 -9.32 3.95 5.53
CA LYS A 76 -8.31 4.71 6.27
C LYS A 76 -7.25 3.76 6.83
N PRO A 77 -5.96 4.05 6.63
CA PRO A 77 -4.92 3.30 7.31
C PRO A 77 -5.00 3.55 8.82
N ILE A 78 -4.68 2.52 9.58
CA ILE A 78 -4.58 2.55 11.05
C ILE A 78 -3.24 3.11 11.54
N VAL A 79 -2.22 3.11 10.67
CA VAL A 79 -0.91 3.76 10.90
C VAL A 79 -0.43 4.38 9.60
N VAL A 80 0.13 5.58 9.67
CA VAL A 80 0.84 6.24 8.56
C VAL A 80 2.13 6.82 9.11
N ALA A 81 3.26 6.56 8.46
CA ALA A 81 4.52 7.20 8.80
C ALA A 81 5.48 7.19 7.60
N ASN A 82 6.42 8.13 7.58
CA ASN A 82 7.45 8.19 6.53
C ASN A 82 8.66 7.31 6.85
N ASP A 83 8.80 6.88 8.10
CA ASP A 83 9.89 6.02 8.56
C ASP A 83 9.31 4.74 9.18
N TYR A 84 9.90 3.60 8.82
CA TYR A 84 9.52 2.32 9.39
C TYR A 84 9.86 2.23 10.88
N SER A 85 10.86 2.98 11.36
CA SER A 85 11.23 3.06 12.77
C SER A 85 10.24 3.83 13.64
N ASP A 86 9.23 4.49 13.04
CA ASP A 86 8.21 5.23 13.77
C ASP A 86 7.53 4.38 14.86
N ALA A 87 7.38 4.96 16.05
CA ALA A 87 6.82 4.32 17.22
C ALA A 87 5.36 3.88 17.02
N ALA A 88 4.64 4.48 16.08
CA ALA A 88 3.29 4.06 15.71
C ALA A 88 3.24 2.61 15.20
N PHE A 89 4.35 2.07 14.68
CA PHE A 89 4.45 0.67 14.28
C PHE A 89 4.83 -0.29 15.41
N ASP A 90 5.26 0.19 16.57
CA ASP A 90 5.87 -0.67 17.62
C ASP A 90 4.91 -1.76 18.11
N THR A 91 3.64 -1.42 18.29
CA THR A 91 2.61 -2.40 18.70
C THR A 91 2.49 -3.55 17.69
N TYR A 92 2.73 -3.30 16.41
CA TYR A 92 2.62 -4.31 15.34
C TYR A 92 3.93 -5.07 15.17
N LYS A 93 5.09 -4.40 15.25
CA LYS A 93 6.41 -5.03 15.27
C LYS A 93 6.53 -6.00 16.46
N GLN A 94 5.97 -5.65 17.62
CA GLN A 94 5.98 -6.52 18.80
C GLN A 94 5.20 -7.82 18.64
N LYS A 95 4.20 -7.87 17.74
CA LYS A 95 3.44 -9.11 17.47
C LYS A 95 4.32 -10.18 16.82
N CYS A 96 5.23 -9.75 15.95
CA CYS A 96 6.17 -10.61 15.26
C CYS A 96 7.55 -9.93 15.22
N PRO A 97 8.33 -9.98 16.32
CA PRO A 97 9.57 -9.20 16.46
C PRO A 97 10.65 -9.49 15.41
N LYS A 98 10.59 -10.66 14.78
CA LYS A 98 11.51 -11.07 13.70
C LYS A 98 10.98 -10.77 12.30
N LEU A 99 9.71 -10.40 12.16
CA LEU A 99 9.12 -10.09 10.86
C LEU A 99 9.32 -8.62 10.53
N GLU A 100 10.20 -8.34 9.57
CA GLU A 100 10.29 -7.04 8.93
C GLU A 100 9.27 -6.95 7.80
N PHE A 101 8.05 -6.49 8.09
CA PHE A 101 6.99 -6.44 7.08
C PHE A 101 7.18 -5.34 6.01
N ARG A 102 8.24 -4.52 6.10
CA ARG A 102 8.73 -3.70 4.97
C ARG A 102 9.63 -4.46 4.00
N LYS A 103 10.04 -5.68 4.33
CA LYS A 103 10.97 -6.48 3.55
C LYS A 103 10.21 -7.55 2.78
N ARG A 104 10.58 -7.74 1.51
CA ARG A 104 10.05 -8.77 0.63
C ARG A 104 11.21 -9.52 -0.02
N VAL A 105 11.06 -10.82 -0.17
CA VAL A 105 12.00 -11.66 -0.92
C VAL A 105 11.29 -12.18 -2.16
N LEU A 106 11.78 -11.82 -3.35
CA LEU A 106 11.31 -12.38 -4.61
C LEU A 106 12.14 -13.61 -4.94
N LEU A 107 11.52 -14.78 -4.77
CA LEU A 107 12.16 -16.06 -5.09
C LEU A 107 12.10 -16.31 -6.59
N HIS A 108 13.19 -16.83 -7.17
CA HIS A 108 13.17 -17.25 -8.56
C HIS A 108 12.15 -18.40 -8.75
N PRO A 109 11.31 -18.38 -9.81
CA PRO A 109 10.25 -19.37 -10.01
C PRO A 109 10.72 -20.83 -10.00
N LYS A 110 11.97 -21.08 -10.39
CA LYS A 110 12.55 -22.44 -10.45
C LYS A 110 12.79 -23.08 -9.08
N ILE A 111 12.94 -22.27 -8.03
CA ILE A 111 13.26 -22.72 -6.66
C ILE A 111 12.22 -22.28 -5.64
N ALA A 112 11.27 -21.43 -6.03
CA ALA A 112 10.27 -20.86 -5.13
C ALA A 112 9.49 -21.93 -4.35
N ASP A 113 9.10 -23.03 -5.01
CA ASP A 113 8.35 -24.11 -4.36
C ASP A 113 9.19 -24.89 -3.34
N ASP A 114 10.50 -25.02 -3.57
CA ASP A 114 11.41 -25.75 -2.69
C ASP A 114 11.75 -24.93 -1.43
N VAL A 115 11.79 -23.61 -1.54
CA VAL A 115 12.26 -22.72 -0.46
C VAL A 115 11.16 -21.92 0.25
N LYS A 116 9.91 -21.91 -0.25
CA LYS A 116 8.78 -21.18 0.37
C LYS A 116 8.43 -21.59 1.81
N SER A 117 8.90 -22.75 2.25
CA SER A 117 8.68 -23.26 3.61
C SER A 117 9.80 -22.90 4.58
N LEU A 118 10.92 -22.36 4.07
CA LEU A 118 12.04 -21.96 4.90
C LEU A 118 11.70 -20.71 5.72
N PRO A 119 12.38 -20.50 6.86
CA PRO A 119 12.33 -19.22 7.57
C PRO A 119 12.71 -18.05 6.66
N ALA A 120 12.16 -16.86 6.93
CA ALA A 120 12.43 -15.66 6.14
C ALA A 120 13.93 -15.36 5.95
N GLU A 121 14.71 -15.49 7.03
CA GLU A 121 16.17 -15.28 7.03
C GLU A 121 16.91 -16.24 6.08
N GLU A 122 16.39 -17.45 5.84
CA GLU A 122 16.99 -18.39 4.90
C GLU A 122 16.51 -18.15 3.47
N MET A 123 15.25 -17.75 3.27
CA MET A 123 14.72 -17.39 1.96
C MET A 123 15.51 -16.26 1.31
N GLU A 124 16.01 -15.31 2.09
CA GLU A 124 16.86 -14.19 1.62
C GLU A 124 18.13 -14.64 0.89
N LYS A 125 18.61 -15.87 1.11
CA LYS A 125 19.78 -16.44 0.40
C LYS A 125 19.44 -16.93 -1.01
N TYR A 126 18.16 -17.06 -1.33
CA TYR A 126 17.65 -17.71 -2.54
C TYR A 126 16.79 -16.77 -3.40
N GLY A 127 16.71 -15.50 -3.06
CA GLY A 127 15.89 -14.55 -3.79
C GLY A 127 16.42 -13.12 -3.71
N ASP A 128 15.83 -12.28 -4.53
CA ASP A 128 16.13 -10.85 -4.56
C ASP A 128 15.41 -10.18 -3.38
N VAL A 129 16.17 -9.46 -2.55
CA VAL A 129 15.64 -8.81 -1.35
C VAL A 129 15.27 -7.37 -1.67
N TYR A 130 14.05 -7.00 -1.36
CA TYR A 130 13.52 -5.65 -1.54
C TYR A 130 13.08 -5.08 -0.20
N VAL A 131 13.43 -3.84 0.07
CA VAL A 131 13.09 -3.15 1.33
C VAL A 131 12.33 -1.88 1.02
N GLY A 132 11.13 -1.74 1.59
CA GLY A 132 10.34 -0.53 1.55
C GLY A 132 11.04 0.63 2.26
N THR A 133 11.06 1.82 1.67
CA THR A 133 11.89 2.93 2.15
C THR A 133 11.11 4.12 2.71
N THR A 134 9.87 4.38 2.26
CA THR A 134 9.12 5.57 2.66
C THR A 134 7.60 5.40 2.51
N ASN A 135 6.86 6.40 3.03
CA ASN A 135 5.40 6.54 2.90
C ASN A 135 4.64 5.28 3.29
N PHE A 136 4.97 4.76 4.48
CA PHE A 136 4.42 3.54 5.01
C PHE A 136 2.98 3.76 5.48
N LYS A 137 2.12 2.81 5.13
CA LYS A 137 0.74 2.74 5.62
C LYS A 137 0.45 1.32 6.09
N LEU A 138 -0.23 1.19 7.22
CA LEU A 138 -0.80 -0.09 7.65
C LEU A 138 -2.30 0.03 7.69
N TYR A 139 -2.98 -0.95 7.11
CA TYR A 139 -4.42 -1.06 7.08
C TYR A 139 -4.84 -2.29 7.88
N LYS A 140 -6.04 -2.22 8.45
CA LYS A 140 -6.76 -3.38 8.97
C LYS A 140 -8.10 -3.45 8.24
N VAL A 141 -8.24 -4.42 7.35
CA VAL A 141 -9.38 -4.52 6.43
C VAL A 141 -9.62 -5.97 6.03
N ASP A 142 -10.89 -6.36 5.92
CA ASP A 142 -11.35 -7.60 5.27
C ASP A 142 -11.08 -7.52 3.75
N ILE A 143 -9.83 -7.75 3.32
CA ILE A 143 -9.44 -7.67 1.90
C ILE A 143 -9.88 -8.91 1.14
N ASN A 144 -10.09 -10.03 1.85
CA ASN A 144 -10.54 -11.29 1.29
C ASN A 144 -12.07 -11.33 1.08
N ASN A 145 -12.80 -10.34 1.62
CA ASN A 145 -14.26 -10.18 1.59
C ASN A 145 -15.03 -11.33 2.26
N ASN A 146 -14.51 -11.83 3.37
CA ASN A 146 -15.09 -12.88 4.21
C ASN A 146 -15.14 -12.44 5.68
N PRO A 147 -16.26 -11.86 6.15
CA PRO A 147 -16.35 -11.34 7.50
C PRO A 147 -16.24 -12.41 8.61
N SER A 148 -16.23 -13.70 8.26
CA SER A 148 -16.13 -14.79 9.23
C SER A 148 -14.71 -15.07 9.75
N ASP A 149 -13.66 -14.64 9.04
CA ASP A 149 -12.27 -14.83 9.47
C ASP A 149 -11.61 -13.56 9.99
N GLY A 150 -12.32 -12.43 9.93
CA GLY A 150 -11.88 -11.14 10.45
C GLY A 150 -10.99 -10.37 9.48
N ASP A 151 -10.57 -9.17 9.90
CA ASP A 151 -9.77 -8.30 9.04
C ASP A 151 -8.32 -8.79 8.88
N GLU A 152 -7.79 -8.68 7.66
CA GLU A 152 -6.35 -8.78 7.39
C GLU A 152 -5.60 -7.49 7.70
N PHE A 153 -4.27 -7.63 7.87
CA PHE A 153 -3.36 -6.50 7.91
C PHE A 153 -2.68 -6.34 6.57
N ILE A 154 -2.82 -5.16 5.96
CA ILE A 154 -2.19 -4.84 4.67
C ILE A 154 -1.17 -3.73 4.92
N PHE A 155 0.09 -3.99 4.60
CA PHE A 155 1.17 -3.02 4.72
C PHE A 155 1.52 -2.46 3.35
N TYR A 156 1.50 -1.14 3.21
CA TYR A 156 1.92 -0.45 2.00
C TYR A 156 3.22 0.32 2.24
N HIS A 157 4.05 0.38 1.20
CA HIS A 157 5.15 1.33 1.09
C HIS A 157 5.27 1.80 -0.37
N GLU A 158 5.75 3.03 -0.58
CA GLU A 158 5.75 3.65 -1.90
C GLU A 158 6.93 3.24 -2.79
N LYS A 159 8.08 2.92 -2.18
CA LYS A 159 9.31 2.64 -2.94
C LYS A 159 10.08 1.48 -2.37
N PHE A 160 10.73 0.73 -3.25
CA PHE A 160 11.67 -0.31 -2.89
C PHE A 160 13.11 0.15 -3.06
N LEU A 161 13.96 -0.41 -2.21
CA LEU A 161 15.38 -0.52 -2.43
C LEU A 161 15.70 -1.99 -2.68
N HIS A 162 16.28 -2.29 -3.84
CA HIS A 162 16.78 -3.61 -4.17
C HIS A 162 18.13 -3.82 -3.45
N VAL A 163 18.11 -4.69 -2.45
CA VAL A 163 19.31 -5.09 -1.71
C VAL A 163 19.92 -6.26 -2.46
N SER A 164 20.79 -5.95 -3.42
CA SER A 164 21.62 -6.98 -4.05
C SER A 164 22.52 -7.65 -2.99
N SER A 165 23.14 -8.77 -3.35
CA SER A 165 23.88 -9.70 -2.47
C SER A 165 25.09 -9.13 -1.67
N GLY A 166 25.20 -7.81 -1.48
CA GLY A 166 26.10 -7.12 -0.55
C GLY A 166 25.56 -6.94 0.88
N GLY A 167 24.33 -7.38 1.18
CA GLY A 167 23.78 -7.37 2.55
C GLY A 167 23.36 -5.98 3.05
N GLN A 168 23.18 -5.83 4.36
CA GLN A 168 22.67 -4.59 4.98
C GLN A 168 23.50 -3.33 4.69
N GLU A 169 24.73 -3.46 4.22
CA GLU A 169 25.58 -2.33 3.81
C GLU A 169 24.97 -1.54 2.64
N ALA A 170 24.26 -2.21 1.73
CA ALA A 170 23.53 -1.54 0.63
C ALA A 170 22.38 -0.65 1.13
N LEU A 171 21.91 -0.82 2.37
CA LEU A 171 20.92 0.06 2.99
C LEU A 171 21.53 1.38 3.49
N GLN A 172 22.84 1.43 3.72
CA GLN A 172 23.52 2.59 4.28
C GLN A 172 23.93 3.60 3.20
N GLU A 173 24.37 3.10 2.04
CA GLU A 173 24.77 3.93 0.89
C GLU A 173 24.19 3.39 -0.42
N PRO A 174 22.85 3.42 -0.59
CA PRO A 174 22.22 2.89 -1.79
C PRO A 174 22.62 3.71 -3.03
N GLY A 175 23.02 3.01 -4.08
CA GLY A 175 23.24 3.60 -5.40
C GLY A 175 21.91 4.06 -6.00
N LYS A 176 21.96 4.98 -6.98
CA LYS A 176 20.76 5.45 -7.67
C LYS A 176 20.01 4.33 -8.38
N ASP A 177 20.73 3.35 -8.91
CA ASP A 177 20.18 2.22 -9.67
C ASP A 177 19.59 1.11 -8.76
N ASP A 178 19.82 1.19 -7.45
CA ASP A 178 19.25 0.24 -6.48
C ASP A 178 17.80 0.58 -6.13
N TYR A 179 17.36 1.81 -6.41
CA TYR A 179 16.00 2.24 -6.14
C TYR A 179 15.05 1.78 -7.23
N ASP A 180 14.05 1.05 -6.78
CA ASP A 180 12.90 0.68 -7.58
C ASP A 180 11.71 1.53 -7.14
N ASN A 181 11.27 2.40 -8.05
CA ASN A 181 10.21 3.38 -7.78
C ASN A 181 8.81 2.76 -7.72
N ARG A 182 8.69 1.44 -7.70
CA ARG A 182 7.42 0.72 -7.50
C ARG A 182 7.02 0.72 -6.03
N GLY A 183 5.72 0.89 -5.80
CA GLY A 183 5.11 0.65 -4.50
C GLY A 183 4.70 -0.82 -4.35
N ALA A 184 4.32 -1.21 -3.13
CA ALA A 184 3.66 -2.49 -2.93
C ALA A 184 2.70 -2.51 -1.75
N TYR A 185 1.68 -3.36 -1.88
CA TYR A 185 0.80 -3.80 -0.80
C TYR A 185 1.17 -5.23 -0.41
N LEU A 186 1.49 -5.45 0.85
CA LEU A 186 1.91 -6.74 1.41
C LEU A 186 0.86 -7.22 2.42
N VAL A 187 0.41 -8.47 2.26
CA VAL A 187 -0.55 -9.09 3.18
C VAL A 187 0.20 -9.69 4.36
N ILE A 188 0.00 -9.13 5.55
CA ILE A 188 0.70 -9.51 6.77
C ILE A 188 -0.16 -10.46 7.60
N ASN A 189 0.37 -11.65 7.87
CA ASN A 189 -0.24 -12.59 8.79
C ASN A 189 0.56 -12.60 10.09
N PHE A 190 0.01 -11.94 11.12
CA PHE A 190 0.63 -11.88 12.45
C PHE A 190 0.51 -13.18 13.26
N HIS A 191 -0.37 -14.12 12.87
CA HIS A 191 -0.46 -15.42 13.53
C HIS A 191 0.73 -16.32 13.12
N ASP A 192 1.02 -16.36 11.82
CA ASP A 192 2.12 -17.16 11.27
C ASP A 192 3.44 -16.38 11.15
N CYS A 193 3.44 -15.10 11.57
CA CYS A 193 4.55 -14.15 11.44
C CYS A 193 5.23 -14.17 10.06
N ARG A 194 4.43 -14.02 8.99
CA ARG A 194 4.89 -13.98 7.60
C ARG A 194 4.15 -12.96 6.74
N VAL A 195 4.81 -12.53 5.67
CA VAL A 195 4.14 -11.91 4.52
C VAL A 195 3.54 -13.04 3.67
N SER A 196 2.21 -13.09 3.55
CA SER A 196 1.51 -14.18 2.87
C SER A 196 1.39 -13.96 1.36
N ASP A 197 1.38 -12.70 0.93
CA ASP A 197 1.34 -12.31 -0.47
C ASP A 197 1.73 -10.84 -0.64
N GLY A 198 1.95 -10.40 -1.89
CA GLY A 198 2.19 -9.01 -2.22
C GLY A 198 1.71 -8.63 -3.62
N LEU A 199 1.25 -7.39 -3.75
CA LEU A 199 0.91 -6.74 -5.00
C LEU A 199 1.84 -5.55 -5.20
N GLU A 200 2.61 -5.58 -6.28
CA GLU A 200 3.34 -4.39 -6.74
C GLU A 200 2.38 -3.45 -7.43
N VAL A 201 2.55 -2.16 -7.17
CA VAL A 201 1.81 -1.07 -7.79
C VAL A 201 2.80 -0.07 -8.37
N ASP A 202 2.31 0.81 -9.24
CA ASP A 202 3.09 1.92 -9.79
C ASP A 202 4.29 1.46 -10.65
N GLY A 203 4.07 0.36 -11.37
CA GLY A 203 5.07 -0.38 -12.16
C GLY A 203 5.93 0.45 -13.13
N LEU A 204 5.46 1.61 -13.56
CA LEU A 204 6.07 2.45 -14.59
C LEU A 204 6.63 3.77 -14.07
N ARG A 205 6.61 4.03 -12.75
CA ARG A 205 7.08 5.31 -12.19
C ARG A 205 8.56 5.58 -12.31
N GLN A 206 9.37 4.57 -12.59
CA GLN A 206 10.79 4.77 -12.89
C GLN A 206 11.04 5.81 -14.01
N PHE A 207 10.02 6.15 -14.81
CA PHE A 207 10.06 7.15 -15.87
C PHE A 207 9.23 8.42 -15.60
N SER A 208 8.71 8.65 -14.38
CA SER A 208 7.75 9.72 -14.10
C SER A 208 7.92 10.38 -12.73
N THR A 209 7.73 11.70 -12.65
CA THR A 209 7.68 12.47 -11.39
C THR A 209 6.26 12.66 -10.87
N VAL A 210 5.26 12.04 -11.52
CA VAL A 210 3.84 12.16 -11.16
C VAL A 210 3.59 11.49 -9.79
N PRO A 211 2.65 12.02 -8.98
CA PRO A 211 2.22 11.36 -7.75
C PRO A 211 1.68 9.93 -7.99
N ASP A 212 1.86 9.07 -6.98
CA ASP A 212 1.21 7.75 -6.95
C ASP A 212 -0.27 7.93 -6.55
N TYR A 213 -1.16 7.29 -7.32
CA TYR A 213 -2.57 7.19 -7.00
C TYR A 213 -2.93 5.72 -6.79
N SER A 214 -2.50 5.17 -5.65
CA SER A 214 -2.85 3.82 -5.23
C SER A 214 -3.41 3.84 -3.80
N ASP A 215 -4.55 3.19 -3.59
CA ASP A 215 -5.13 3.01 -2.25
C ASP A 215 -6.06 1.79 -2.17
N ILE A 216 -6.48 1.48 -0.94
CA ILE A 216 -7.54 0.51 -0.65
C ILE A 216 -8.88 1.23 -0.61
N ILE A 217 -9.87 0.70 -1.34
CA ILE A 217 -11.22 1.24 -1.39
C ILE A 217 -12.25 0.17 -1.04
N ASN A 218 -13.33 0.58 -0.39
CA ASN A 218 -14.56 -0.18 -0.31
C ASN A 218 -15.53 0.29 -1.40
N TYR A 219 -15.89 -0.62 -2.29
CA TYR A 219 -16.86 -0.40 -3.37
C TYR A 219 -17.94 -1.47 -3.33
N LYS A 220 -19.19 -1.04 -3.12
CA LYS A 220 -20.37 -1.94 -3.02
C LYS A 220 -20.20 -3.06 -1.99
N GLY A 221 -19.63 -2.72 -0.83
CA GLY A 221 -19.47 -3.64 0.29
C GLY A 221 -18.29 -4.60 0.16
N ARG A 222 -17.41 -4.40 -0.81
CA ARG A 222 -16.19 -5.20 -1.00
C ARG A 222 -14.96 -4.31 -1.06
N ASN A 223 -13.84 -4.80 -0.56
CA ASN A 223 -12.58 -4.09 -0.54
C ASN A 223 -11.72 -4.48 -1.76
N TYR A 224 -11.08 -3.49 -2.37
CA TYR A 224 -10.22 -3.61 -3.53
C TYR A 224 -8.98 -2.73 -3.35
N ILE A 225 -7.88 -3.10 -4.00
CA ILE A 225 -6.76 -2.19 -4.21
C ILE A 225 -6.89 -1.64 -5.63
N PHE A 226 -6.80 -0.32 -5.78
CA PHE A 226 -6.63 0.28 -7.11
C PHE A 226 -5.23 0.85 -7.26
N ASP A 227 -4.76 0.88 -8.50
CA ASP A 227 -3.51 1.50 -8.92
C ASP A 227 -3.77 2.31 -10.19
N LEU A 228 -3.67 3.63 -10.09
CA LEU A 228 -3.81 4.57 -11.21
C LEU A 228 -2.44 5.22 -11.48
N TYR A 229 -1.79 4.80 -12.57
CA TYR A 229 -0.41 5.15 -12.84
C TYR A 229 -0.18 5.58 -14.30
N PRO A 230 0.87 6.39 -14.58
CA PRO A 230 1.20 6.81 -15.95
C PRO A 230 1.60 5.63 -16.85
N ALA A 231 1.13 5.63 -18.11
CA ALA A 231 1.26 4.50 -19.04
C ALA A 231 2.19 4.75 -20.24
N GLY A 232 3.29 5.49 -20.05
CA GLY A 232 4.36 5.62 -21.06
C GLY A 232 4.22 6.77 -22.07
N GLY A 233 3.39 7.77 -21.80
CA GLY A 233 3.26 9.01 -22.57
C GLY A 233 2.63 10.14 -21.76
N ALA A 234 2.83 11.39 -22.19
CA ALA A 234 2.14 12.54 -21.59
C ALA A 234 0.62 12.32 -21.65
N ASP A 235 -0.07 12.49 -20.53
CA ASP A 235 -1.51 12.31 -20.40
C ASP A 235 -2.03 10.89 -20.73
N THR A 236 -1.25 9.85 -20.46
CA THR A 236 -1.71 8.46 -20.53
C THR A 236 -1.64 7.82 -19.15
N TYR A 237 -2.75 7.25 -18.69
CA TYR A 237 -2.83 6.54 -17.41
C TYR A 237 -3.50 5.18 -17.61
N SER A 238 -3.01 4.18 -16.88
CA SER A 238 -3.69 2.91 -16.69
C SER A 238 -4.32 2.86 -15.31
N LEU A 239 -5.46 2.18 -15.20
CA LEU A 239 -6.14 1.91 -13.94
C LEU A 239 -6.31 0.40 -13.78
N ASP A 240 -5.66 -0.14 -12.75
CA ASP A 240 -5.73 -1.55 -12.40
C ASP A 240 -6.48 -1.73 -11.09
N ILE A 241 -7.38 -2.70 -11.04
CA ILE A 241 -8.20 -3.04 -9.87
C ILE A 241 -7.92 -4.47 -9.47
N TRP A 242 -7.53 -4.66 -8.22
CA TRP A 242 -7.08 -5.92 -7.66
C TRP A 242 -7.97 -6.38 -6.51
N GLU A 243 -8.15 -7.69 -6.41
CA GLU A 243 -8.81 -8.35 -5.29
C GLU A 243 -7.94 -9.47 -4.75
N TYR A 244 -8.00 -9.66 -3.43
CA TYR A 244 -7.35 -10.78 -2.78
C TYR A 244 -8.20 -12.04 -2.88
N ASN A 245 -7.65 -13.10 -3.48
CA ASN A 245 -8.28 -14.40 -3.54
C ASN A 245 -7.68 -15.32 -2.47
N LYS A 246 -8.40 -15.48 -1.35
CA LYS A 246 -7.96 -16.34 -0.23
C LYS A 246 -7.69 -17.79 -0.65
N LYS A 247 -8.52 -18.38 -1.51
CA LYS A 247 -8.35 -19.79 -1.93
C LYS A 247 -7.02 -20.02 -2.65
N ARG A 248 -6.52 -18.99 -3.34
CA ARG A 248 -5.24 -19.00 -4.03
C ARG A 248 -4.14 -18.27 -3.25
N THR A 249 -4.50 -17.77 -2.05
CA THR A 249 -3.69 -16.91 -1.20
C THR A 249 -2.93 -15.84 -1.98
N ARG A 250 -3.59 -15.21 -2.96
CA ARG A 250 -2.94 -14.26 -3.86
C ARG A 250 -3.86 -13.13 -4.34
N MET A 251 -3.29 -11.97 -4.59
CA MET A 251 -3.90 -10.85 -5.30
C MET A 251 -4.08 -11.22 -6.78
N GLY A 252 -5.18 -10.77 -7.36
CA GLY A 252 -5.47 -10.95 -8.78
C GLY A 252 -6.17 -9.73 -9.36
N ALA A 253 -5.75 -9.32 -10.55
CA ALA A 253 -6.41 -8.24 -11.27
C ALA A 253 -7.82 -8.69 -11.69
N ILE A 254 -8.80 -7.85 -11.42
CA ILE A 254 -10.17 -7.99 -11.90
C ILE A 254 -10.38 -7.11 -13.12
N CYS A 255 -9.85 -5.89 -13.09
CA CYS A 255 -9.94 -4.94 -14.20
C CYS A 255 -8.56 -4.37 -14.48
N ILE A 256 -8.19 -4.34 -15.75
CA ILE A 256 -7.04 -3.61 -16.26
C ILE A 256 -7.56 -2.68 -17.34
N ILE A 257 -7.38 -1.38 -17.14
CA ILE A 257 -7.98 -0.34 -17.97
C ILE A 257 -6.86 0.51 -18.55
N HIS A 258 -6.61 0.36 -19.84
CA HIS A 258 -5.55 1.09 -20.52
C HIS A 258 -6.08 2.34 -21.23
N PRO A 259 -5.24 3.37 -21.41
CA PRO A 259 -5.61 4.55 -22.15
C PRO A 259 -5.73 4.20 -23.64
N THR A 260 -6.67 4.84 -24.32
CA THR A 260 -6.76 4.71 -25.77
C THR A 260 -5.73 5.65 -26.38
N VAL A 261 -4.68 5.12 -27.01
CA VAL A 261 -3.86 5.94 -27.90
C VAL A 261 -4.73 6.24 -29.11
N SER A 262 -5.35 7.42 -29.11
CA SER A 262 -5.91 8.00 -30.32
C SER A 262 -4.75 8.12 -31.31
N LYS A 263 -4.63 7.18 -32.26
CA LYS A 263 -3.81 7.42 -33.45
C LYS A 263 -4.36 8.70 -34.05
N SER A 264 -3.60 9.78 -33.98
CA SER A 264 -3.89 10.99 -34.75
C SER A 264 -3.86 10.57 -36.22
N HIS A 265 -5.04 10.30 -36.76
CA HIS A 265 -5.26 10.17 -38.20
C HIS A 265 -5.23 11.59 -38.78
N ASP A 266 -4.05 12.22 -38.79
CA ASP A 266 -3.81 13.48 -39.48
C ASP A 266 -2.32 13.55 -39.86
N GLU A 267 -1.96 12.81 -40.90
CA GLU A 267 -0.99 13.28 -41.89
C GLU A 267 -1.55 12.94 -43.27
N LYS A 268 -2.20 13.93 -43.88
CA LYS A 268 -2.46 14.02 -45.32
C LYS A 268 -1.76 15.27 -45.84
#